data_AF-A0A3S4M5Z7-F1
#
_entry.id   AF-A0A3S4M5Z7-F1
#
_cell.length_a   1.000
_cell.length_b   1.000
_cell.length_c   1.000
_cell.angle_alpha   90.00
_cell.angle_beta   90.00
_cell.angle_gamma   90.00
#
_symmetry.space_group_name_H-M   'P 1'
#
loop_
_entity.id
_entity.type
_entity.pdbx_description
1 polymer ?
#
loop_
_entity_poly.entity_id
_entity_poly.type
_entity_poly.pdbx_seq_one_letter_code
_entity_poly.pdbx_strand_id
1 'polypeptide(L)'
;MILTPIRRYGAMILMLLTVVFSGEVLAKAHTTTTSQKSHVTKTGHKQVSSKQEYSRNSAKSSSLPDLRKYPSGTPRKKAFLRTVMPFITSQNAAITADRNWLISKQYQNRWSPSERTRMKDIAARYKVKWSGNTRNIPWKYLAGTRRHHPDQ
;
A
#
# COMPACT_ATOMS: atom_id res chain seq x y z
N MET A 1 -27.33 -33.09 42.43
CA MET A 1 -26.05 -33.18 41.70
C MET A 1 -26.39 -33.41 40.23
N ILE A 2 -25.70 -32.74 39.28
CA ILE A 2 -25.82 -32.86 37.80
C ILE A 2 -26.98 -31.99 37.24
N LEU A 3 -26.84 -31.10 36.23
CA LEU A 3 -26.13 -31.17 34.94
C LEU A 3 -25.87 -29.75 34.35
N THR A 4 -24.65 -29.46 33.87
CA THR A 4 -24.36 -28.52 32.75
C THR A 4 -24.27 -29.34 31.45
N PRO A 5 -24.19 -28.81 30.21
CA PRO A 5 -24.40 -27.45 29.67
C PRO A 5 -25.22 -27.38 28.35
N ILE A 6 -25.85 -26.24 28.05
CA ILE A 6 -26.34 -25.92 26.69
C ILE A 6 -25.15 -25.48 25.83
N ARG A 7 -24.61 -26.41 25.03
CA ARG A 7 -23.56 -26.16 24.04
C ARG A 7 -23.84 -26.95 22.76
N ARG A 8 -24.92 -26.66 22.01
CA ARG A 8 -25.18 -27.36 20.72
C ARG A 8 -25.86 -26.56 19.60
N TYR A 9 -25.99 -25.23 19.69
CA TYR A 9 -26.56 -24.45 18.57
C TYR A 9 -25.52 -23.84 17.61
N GLY A 10 -24.25 -23.68 18.04
CA GLY A 10 -23.22 -23.03 17.21
C GLY A 10 -22.65 -23.89 16.08
N ALA A 11 -22.75 -25.22 16.17
CA ALA A 11 -22.09 -26.13 15.22
C ALA A 11 -22.96 -26.51 14.00
N MET A 12 -24.29 -26.45 14.12
CA MET A 12 -25.21 -26.75 13.00
C MET A 12 -25.30 -25.59 12.00
N ILE A 13 -25.12 -24.35 12.45
CA ILE A 13 -25.16 -23.16 11.59
C ILE A 13 -23.93 -23.09 10.68
N LEU A 14 -22.78 -23.59 11.13
CA LEU A 14 -21.53 -23.56 10.36
C LEU A 14 -21.46 -24.65 9.28
N MET A 15 -22.20 -25.75 9.43
CA MET A 15 -22.19 -26.89 8.49
C MET A 15 -23.20 -26.75 7.33
N LEU A 16 -24.12 -25.79 7.37
CA LEU A 16 -25.14 -25.58 6.33
C LEU A 16 -24.67 -24.65 5.19
N LEU A 17 -23.45 -24.09 5.26
CA LEU A 17 -22.92 -23.14 4.27
C LEU A 17 -21.84 -23.73 3.34
N THR A 18 -21.70 -25.06 3.26
CA THR A 18 -20.66 -25.71 2.44
C THR A 18 -21.20 -26.61 1.33
N VAL A 19 -22.47 -26.46 0.96
CA VAL A 19 -23.04 -27.16 -0.20
C VAL A 19 -23.59 -26.09 -1.16
N VAL A 20 -23.37 -26.30 -2.45
CA VAL A 20 -23.70 -25.41 -3.58
C VAL A 20 -22.59 -24.40 -3.95
N PHE A 21 -21.45 -24.91 -4.43
CA PHE A 21 -20.82 -24.40 -5.67
C PHE A 21 -19.76 -25.38 -6.19
N SER A 22 -20.18 -26.64 -6.43
CA SER A 22 -19.50 -27.52 -7.40
C SER A 22 -20.40 -27.59 -8.62
N GLY A 23 -19.92 -27.00 -9.72
CA GLY A 23 -20.59 -26.97 -11.01
C GLY A 23 -19.61 -26.44 -12.05
N GLU A 24 -18.82 -27.36 -12.59
CA GLU A 24 -18.01 -27.21 -13.80
C GLU A 24 -18.80 -26.49 -14.90
N VAL A 25 -18.21 -25.52 -15.63
CA VAL A 25 -18.26 -25.56 -17.11
C VAL A 25 -17.25 -24.61 -17.77
N LEU A 26 -16.56 -25.19 -18.76
CA LEU A 26 -16.19 -24.64 -20.06
C LEU A 26 -15.04 -23.62 -20.16
N ALA A 27 -13.88 -24.14 -20.54
CA ALA A 27 -12.86 -23.43 -21.28
C ALA A 27 -13.48 -22.68 -22.48
N LYS A 28 -13.45 -21.35 -22.45
CA LYS A 28 -13.81 -20.54 -23.61
C LYS A 28 -12.54 -20.20 -24.39
N ALA A 29 -12.49 -20.75 -25.60
CA ALA A 29 -11.45 -20.59 -26.58
C ALA A 29 -11.08 -19.11 -26.83
N HIS A 30 -9.82 -18.92 -27.18
CA HIS A 30 -9.24 -17.70 -27.72
C HIS A 30 -9.90 -17.37 -29.06
N THR A 31 -10.75 -16.35 -29.10
CA THR A 31 -11.09 -15.70 -30.37
C THR A 31 -10.09 -14.59 -30.63
N THR A 32 -9.26 -14.84 -31.64
CA THR A 32 -8.38 -13.87 -32.28
C THR A 32 -9.18 -12.62 -32.63
N THR A 33 -9.05 -11.57 -31.83
CA THR A 33 -9.65 -10.27 -32.14
C THR A 33 -8.73 -9.57 -33.12
N THR A 34 -9.11 -9.65 -34.39
CA THR A 34 -8.65 -8.80 -35.49
C THR A 34 -8.46 -7.36 -35.02
N SER A 35 -7.28 -6.80 -35.26
CA SER A 35 -6.99 -5.40 -34.95
C SER A 35 -7.86 -4.50 -35.84
N GLN A 36 -8.89 -3.88 -35.28
CA GLN A 36 -9.50 -2.72 -35.90
C GLN A 36 -8.56 -1.54 -35.73
N LYS A 37 -7.93 -1.13 -36.84
CA LYS A 37 -7.16 0.11 -36.95
C LYS A 37 -8.15 1.27 -36.81
N SER A 38 -8.22 1.89 -35.63
CA SER A 38 -9.05 3.08 -35.44
C SER A 38 -8.39 4.29 -36.12
N HIS A 39 -9.19 4.97 -36.93
CA HIS A 39 -8.87 6.23 -37.60
C HIS A 39 -8.48 7.29 -36.56
N VAL A 40 -7.27 7.83 -36.69
CA VAL A 40 -6.73 8.87 -35.80
C VAL A 40 -7.36 10.21 -36.15
N THR A 41 -8.45 10.55 -35.47
CA THR A 41 -8.95 11.92 -35.41
C THR A 41 -8.15 12.65 -34.33
N LYS A 42 -7.30 13.61 -34.71
CA LYS A 42 -6.55 14.46 -33.79
C LYS A 42 -7.49 15.44 -33.08
N THR A 43 -8.16 14.99 -32.02
CA THR A 43 -8.81 15.87 -31.07
C THR A 43 -7.77 16.28 -30.02
N GLY A 44 -7.42 17.56 -29.98
CA GLY A 44 -6.48 18.13 -29.02
C GLY A 44 -6.97 17.91 -27.59
N HIS A 45 -6.43 16.91 -26.92
CA HIS A 45 -6.68 16.66 -25.51
C HIS A 45 -5.90 17.71 -24.72
N LYS A 46 -6.61 18.70 -24.17
CA LYS A 46 -6.09 19.46 -23.02
C LYS A 46 -5.84 18.45 -21.92
N GLN A 47 -4.58 18.04 -21.80
CA GLN A 47 -4.10 17.15 -20.76
C GLN A 47 -4.23 17.91 -19.44
N VAL A 48 -5.32 17.65 -18.70
CA VAL A 48 -5.43 18.03 -17.29
C VAL A 48 -4.40 17.18 -16.54
N SER A 49 -3.16 17.65 -16.53
CA SER A 49 -2.04 17.03 -15.85
C SER A 49 -2.02 17.47 -14.39
N SER A 50 -3.08 17.17 -13.64
CA SER A 50 -2.97 17.10 -12.19
C SER A 50 -2.70 15.66 -11.79
N LYS A 51 -1.65 15.06 -12.35
CA LYS A 51 -1.09 13.83 -11.80
C LYS A 51 -0.41 14.21 -10.49
N GLN A 52 -1.17 14.19 -9.41
CA GLN A 52 -0.60 14.30 -8.09
C GLN A 52 0.34 13.10 -7.91
N GLU A 53 1.63 13.36 -8.04
CA GLU A 53 2.66 12.35 -7.86
C GLU A 53 2.62 11.91 -6.40
N TYR A 54 2.13 10.69 -6.17
CA TYR A 54 1.86 10.17 -4.84
C TYR A 54 3.14 9.87 -4.03
N SER A 55 4.34 10.05 -4.61
CA SER A 55 5.61 9.78 -3.95
C SER A 55 6.51 11.01 -3.90
N ARG A 56 6.65 11.62 -2.71
CA ARG A 56 7.66 12.64 -2.40
C ARG A 56 8.98 12.05 -1.88
N ASN A 57 9.19 10.74 -1.98
CA ASN A 57 10.17 10.02 -1.17
C ASN A 57 11.24 9.36 -2.06
N SER A 58 12.44 9.95 -2.15
CA SER A 58 13.56 9.34 -2.90
C SER A 58 14.93 9.47 -2.23
N ALA A 59 15.02 9.92 -0.97
CA ALA A 59 16.32 10.18 -0.34
C ALA A 59 17.15 8.90 -0.09
N LYS A 60 16.51 7.72 -0.16
CA LYS A 60 17.18 6.42 -0.14
C LYS A 60 16.43 5.42 -1.04
N SER A 61 16.01 5.87 -2.23
CA SER A 61 15.52 4.93 -3.24
C SER A 61 16.72 4.20 -3.82
N SER A 62 17.03 3.02 -3.28
CA SER A 62 17.82 2.06 -4.03
C SER A 62 17.21 1.97 -5.43
N SER A 63 18.03 2.16 -6.46
CA SER A 63 17.55 2.24 -7.83
C SER A 63 16.70 1.02 -8.13
N LEU A 64 15.53 1.24 -8.71
CA LEU A 64 14.69 0.16 -9.20
C LEU A 64 15.52 -0.75 -10.11
N PRO A 65 15.34 -2.08 -10.03
CA PRO A 65 16.01 -3.01 -10.94
C PRO A 65 15.72 -2.61 -12.39
N ASP A 66 16.79 -2.42 -13.18
CA ASP A 66 16.64 -2.06 -14.59
C ASP A 66 16.12 -3.27 -15.40
N LEU A 67 14.90 -3.14 -15.90
CA LEU A 67 14.23 -4.17 -16.70
C LEU A 67 14.60 -4.13 -18.18
N ARG A 68 15.33 -3.10 -18.64
CA ARG A 68 15.72 -2.97 -20.05
C ARG A 68 16.74 -4.02 -20.48
N LYS A 69 17.44 -4.62 -19.51
CA LYS A 69 18.35 -5.76 -19.70
C LYS A 69 17.65 -7.04 -20.16
N TYR A 70 16.31 -7.11 -20.06
CA TYR A 70 15.53 -8.26 -20.50
C TYR A 70 14.79 -7.95 -21.81
N PRO A 71 14.72 -8.92 -22.75
CA PRO A 71 13.98 -8.76 -23.99
C PRO A 71 12.48 -8.52 -23.71
N SER A 72 11.83 -7.79 -24.61
CA SER A 72 10.42 -7.42 -24.49
C SER A 72 9.49 -8.64 -24.41
N GLY A 73 8.27 -8.44 -23.88
CA GLY A 73 7.27 -9.49 -23.74
C GLY A 73 7.43 -10.29 -22.45
N THR A 74 7.23 -11.61 -22.55
CA THR A 74 7.21 -12.55 -21.41
C THR A 74 8.46 -12.47 -20.52
N PRO A 75 9.69 -12.41 -21.05
CA PRO A 75 10.90 -12.36 -20.22
C PRO A 75 10.95 -11.11 -19.32
N ARG A 76 10.60 -9.94 -19.86
CA ARG A 76 10.54 -8.69 -19.09
C ARG A 76 9.45 -8.70 -18.03
N LYS A 77 8.28 -9.27 -18.32
CA LYS A 77 7.20 -9.43 -17.32
C LYS A 77 7.62 -10.36 -16.17
N LYS A 78 8.30 -11.47 -16.48
CA LYS A 78 8.85 -12.38 -15.46
C LYS A 78 9.91 -11.70 -14.60
N ALA A 79 10.81 -10.91 -15.21
CA ALA A 79 11.80 -10.15 -14.48
C ALA A 79 11.18 -9.08 -13.56
N PHE A 80 10.14 -8.37 -14.01
CA PHE A 80 9.36 -7.44 -13.20
C PHE A 80 8.81 -8.13 -11.94
N LEU A 81 8.09 -9.23 -12.11
CA LEU A 81 7.48 -9.97 -11.00
C LEU A 81 8.51 -10.52 -10.02
N ARG A 82 9.69 -10.92 -10.50
CA ARG A 82 10.75 -11.46 -9.66
C ARG A 82 11.49 -10.38 -8.87
N THR A 83 11.62 -9.17 -9.41
CA THR A 83 12.56 -8.17 -8.88
C THR A 83 11.87 -6.93 -8.35
N VAL A 84 11.00 -6.33 -9.17
CA VAL A 84 10.31 -5.08 -8.82
C VAL A 84 9.22 -5.34 -7.79
N MET A 85 8.48 -6.45 -7.89
CA MET A 85 7.41 -6.75 -6.93
C MET A 85 7.93 -6.92 -5.50
N PRO A 86 8.93 -7.78 -5.21
CA PRO A 86 9.45 -7.91 -3.84
C PRO A 86 10.07 -6.62 -3.33
N PHE A 87 10.70 -5.84 -4.22
CA PHE A 87 11.23 -4.52 -3.88
C PHE A 87 10.13 -3.55 -3.43
N ILE A 88 9.02 -3.47 -4.18
CA ILE A 88 7.88 -2.64 -3.78
C ILE A 88 7.30 -3.13 -2.45
N THR A 89 7.14 -4.45 -2.28
CA THR A 89 6.64 -5.04 -1.04
C THR A 89 7.50 -4.67 0.16
N SER A 90 8.84 -4.77 0.06
CA SER A 90 9.74 -4.43 1.16
C SER A 90 9.72 -2.93 1.49
N GLN A 91 9.68 -2.06 0.48
CA GLN A 91 9.56 -0.61 0.68
C GLN A 91 8.22 -0.24 1.35
N ASN A 92 7.13 -0.85 0.91
CA ASN A 92 5.81 -0.62 1.51
C ASN A 92 5.74 -1.13 2.96
N ALA A 93 6.41 -2.23 3.29
CA ALA A 93 6.52 -2.72 4.65
C ALA A 93 7.27 -1.72 5.56
N ALA A 94 8.37 -1.15 5.09
CA ALA A 94 9.11 -0.12 5.82
C ALA A 94 8.28 1.15 6.03
N ILE A 95 7.58 1.63 4.99
CA ILE A 95 6.66 2.78 5.08
C ILE A 95 5.55 2.51 6.10
N THR A 96 5.00 1.30 6.11
CA THR A 96 3.95 0.90 7.04
C THR A 96 4.48 0.86 8.48
N ALA A 97 5.68 0.32 8.70
CA ALA A 97 6.31 0.31 10.01
C ALA A 97 6.56 1.72 10.55
N ASP A 98 7.03 2.63 9.68
CA ASP A 98 7.20 4.05 10.03
C ASP A 98 5.87 4.71 10.37
N ARG A 99 4.82 4.47 9.58
CA ARG A 99 3.48 5.01 9.84
C ARG A 99 2.89 4.50 11.16
N ASN A 100 2.98 3.20 11.42
CA ASN A 100 2.48 2.60 12.66
C ASN A 100 3.21 3.18 13.88
N TRP A 101 4.52 3.37 13.78
CA TRP A 101 5.30 4.03 14.81
C TRP A 101 4.92 5.50 14.99
N LEU A 102 4.69 6.25 13.91
CA LEU A 102 4.24 7.64 13.99
C LEU A 102 2.87 7.77 14.66
N ILE A 103 1.93 6.89 14.32
CA ILE A 103 0.59 6.84 14.92
C ILE A 103 0.69 6.56 16.42
N SER A 104 1.52 5.61 16.85
CA SER A 104 1.68 5.31 18.28
C SER A 104 2.32 6.47 19.06
N LYS A 105 3.12 7.30 18.39
CA LYS A 105 3.74 8.52 18.96
C LYS A 105 2.85 9.75 18.93
N GLN A 106 1.76 9.74 18.16
CA GLN A 106 0.90 10.92 17.97
C GLN A 106 0.32 11.48 19.28
N TYR A 107 0.05 10.58 20.24
CA TYR A 107 -0.56 10.88 21.54
C TYR A 107 0.42 10.90 22.71
N GLN A 108 1.72 10.75 22.44
CA GLN A 108 2.74 10.74 23.48
C GLN A 108 3.32 12.14 23.69
N ASN A 109 3.35 12.57 24.95
CA ASN A 109 3.87 13.88 25.34
C ASN A 109 5.37 13.86 25.67
N ARG A 110 5.98 12.68 25.79
CA ARG A 110 7.40 12.49 26.14
C ARG A 110 8.15 11.85 24.99
N TRP A 111 9.36 12.36 24.71
CA TRP A 111 10.20 11.94 23.60
C TRP A 111 11.62 11.67 24.08
N SER A 112 12.08 10.44 23.93
CA SER A 112 13.47 10.09 24.20
C SER A 112 14.42 10.68 23.14
N PRO A 113 15.73 10.82 23.41
CA PRO A 113 16.69 11.27 22.40
C PRO A 113 16.70 10.39 21.13
N SER A 114 16.62 9.07 21.30
CA SER A 114 16.60 8.12 20.17
C SER A 114 15.35 8.25 19.30
N GLU A 115 14.20 8.52 19.91
CA GLU A 115 12.93 8.74 19.19
C GLU A 115 12.95 10.03 18.39
N ARG A 116 13.58 11.09 18.92
CA ARG A 116 13.75 12.35 18.18
C ARG A 116 14.66 12.14 16.98
N THR A 117 15.75 11.38 17.14
CA THR A 117 16.64 11.02 16.02
C THR A 117 15.88 10.23 14.96
N ARG A 118 15.10 9.21 15.35
CA ARG A 118 14.26 8.44 14.43
C ARG A 118 13.24 9.31 13.71
N MET A 119 12.56 10.22 14.41
CA MET A 119 11.62 11.16 13.77
C MET A 119 12.33 12.07 12.77
N LYS A 120 13.53 12.57 13.10
CA LYS A 120 14.30 13.45 12.22
C LYS A 120 14.71 12.73 10.95
N ASP A 121 15.12 11.47 11.08
CA ASP A 121 15.45 10.59 9.97
C ASP A 121 14.22 10.29 9.08
N ILE A 122 13.06 9.96 9.67
CA ILE A 122 11.81 9.79 8.92
C ILE A 122 11.43 11.08 8.17
N ALA A 123 11.50 12.24 8.84
CA ALA A 123 11.19 13.53 8.22
C ALA A 123 12.13 13.85 7.06
N ALA A 124 13.44 13.58 7.21
CA ALA A 124 14.42 13.74 6.15
C ALA A 124 14.15 12.79 4.96
N ARG A 125 13.87 11.51 5.23
CA ARG A 125 13.53 10.53 4.18
C ARG A 125 12.30 10.94 3.37
N TYR A 126 11.29 11.48 4.05
CA TYR A 126 10.05 11.93 3.43
C TYR A 126 10.11 13.36 2.90
N LYS A 127 11.29 14.00 2.96
CA LYS A 127 11.52 15.38 2.51
C LYS A 127 10.54 16.38 3.15
N VAL A 128 10.16 16.12 4.40
CA VAL A 128 9.28 16.99 5.19
C VAL A 128 10.15 17.92 6.04
N LYS A 129 9.96 19.23 5.87
CA LYS A 129 10.64 20.23 6.71
C LYS A 129 10.11 20.13 8.15
N TRP A 130 10.99 19.73 9.08
CA TRP A 130 10.70 19.70 10.51
C TRP A 130 11.94 20.13 11.30
N SER A 131 11.77 21.07 12.23
CA SER A 131 12.87 21.67 12.99
C SER A 131 13.34 20.84 14.19
N GLY A 132 12.69 19.71 14.48
CA GLY A 132 12.96 18.91 15.67
C GLY A 132 12.08 19.24 16.89
N ASN A 133 11.22 20.26 16.78
CA ASN A 133 10.26 20.61 17.83
C ASN A 133 9.15 19.55 17.92
N THR A 134 9.13 18.78 19.01
CA THR A 134 8.16 17.70 19.24
C THR A 134 6.74 18.19 19.57
N ARG A 135 6.57 19.46 19.94
CA ARG A 135 5.25 20.07 20.12
C ARG A 135 4.56 20.30 18.78
N ASN A 136 5.33 20.69 17.76
CA ASN A 136 4.85 21.01 16.42
C ASN A 136 5.39 20.03 15.37
N ILE A 137 4.76 18.85 15.32
CA ILE A 137 5.09 17.82 14.34
C ILE A 137 4.08 17.88 13.18
N PRO A 138 4.53 17.87 11.92
CA PRO A 138 3.65 17.91 10.74
C PRO A 138 2.95 16.57 10.46
N TRP A 139 2.07 16.14 11.38
CA TRP A 139 1.40 14.83 11.35
C TRP A 139 0.67 14.53 10.05
N LYS A 140 0.03 15.54 9.44
CA LYS A 140 -0.68 15.38 8.16
C LYS A 140 0.25 14.83 7.06
N TYR A 141 1.49 15.28 7.02
CA TYR A 141 2.45 14.91 5.98
C TYR A 141 3.21 13.62 6.31
N LEU A 142 3.36 13.30 7.59
CA LEU A 142 4.12 12.13 8.05
C LEU A 142 3.24 10.89 8.27
N ALA A 143 2.13 11.05 9.00
CA ALA A 143 1.21 9.98 9.38
C ALA A 143 -0.08 9.97 8.56
N GLY A 144 -0.34 11.00 7.74
CA GLY A 144 -1.60 11.13 6.99
C GLY A 144 -2.80 11.45 7.87
N THR A 145 -2.57 11.85 9.13
CA THR A 145 -3.63 12.17 10.10
C THR A 145 -3.46 13.61 10.59
N ARG A 146 -4.57 14.31 10.84
CA ARG A 146 -4.55 15.54 11.65
C ARG A 146 -4.55 15.11 13.11
N ARG A 147 -3.67 15.68 13.95
CA ARG A 147 -3.75 15.48 15.41
C ARG A 147 -5.06 16.12 15.88
N HIS A 148 -6.05 15.31 16.22
CA HIS A 148 -7.21 15.77 16.97
C HIS A 148 -6.78 15.88 18.44
N HIS A 149 -6.89 17.08 19.00
CA HIS A 149 -6.84 17.26 20.44
C HIS A 149 -8.20 16.80 21.00
N PRO A 150 -8.23 15.91 22.00
CA PRO A 150 -9.49 15.45 22.59
C PRO A 150 -10.22 16.51 23.46
N ASP A 151 -9.72 17.75 23.53
CA ASP A 151 -10.29 18.83 24.36
C ASP A 151 -10.75 20.04 23.51
N GLN A 152 -11.61 19.80 22.52
CA GLN A 152 -12.45 20.83 21.87
C GLN A 152 -13.87 20.32 21.66
#